data_AF-A0A1I7H1Z3-F1
#
_entry.id   AF-A0A1I7H1Z3-F1
#
_cell.length_a   1.000
_cell.length_b   1.000
_cell.length_c   1.000
_cell.angle_alpha   90.00
_cell.angle_beta   90.00
_cell.angle_gamma   90.00
#
_symmetry.space_group_name_H-M   'P 1'
#
loop_
_entity.id
_entity.type
_entity.pdbx_description
1 polymer ?
#
loop_
_entity_poly.entity_id
_entity_poly.type
_entity_poly.pdbx_seq_one_letter_code
_entity_poly.pdbx_strand_id
1 'polypeptide(L)'
;MGKEENRHDSILVAVVIVLVLVCLCMYGIQGIFGFSLFPDEFGYWASAAGFLGYNFSEVCSISSFYSFGYSLILIPVLKLFSDSIIAYRAAVVVNLLLQITSFFILCRIAKKIFADNTKLLQIILAGMTVLYSPWVFYTQMTMTEGLLFFCYTAVVYFMILYIEKPSITRGVITALSSIYIYSVHMRAVGILVAVGITMLVVAFIGIKRSDNSVLPATVFAAIVLLIGFIICLTIKDNVIDKLYSSGIEDQTYINDYSRQFSTLHELCTLLGIGRFFASMIGKILYLGCATFGTAYIGIYSLIRRMVKKDLKAFFILTASFMQFVVMCIFLMHSADRINNRFDLFLHGRYFEFVVPILAMIGVYELLTRDNYFRKLVIAAGIIMASGIASIVIVSVNEVGMNDPHVMMMIGMSYFLNRDDFHPIRVIVLSTVFTIIIIGAILIGIYFYKKKGNAINICIAYLLLIGLAYHACNHLIYICQSYIYGDIQVADEITNLRNNGHNGDIILLYEGGLEYIDTVQMRLRDEHIHVVYVDDSFDISDISKDSMVLVDFESGLKDKLSSIYEKYWESGHFDLYYNISER
;
A
#
# COMPACT_ATOMS: atom_id res chain seq x y z
N MET A 1 27.58 0.54 -35.50
CA MET A 1 28.33 0.47 -34.21
C MET A 1 27.62 1.23 -33.09
N GLY A 2 27.67 2.57 -32.97
CA GLY A 2 27.12 3.27 -31.78
C GLY A 2 25.59 3.18 -31.50
N LYS A 3 24.75 2.89 -32.49
CA LYS A 3 23.28 2.66 -32.28
C LYS A 3 22.95 1.22 -31.84
N GLU A 4 23.76 0.25 -32.24
CA GLU A 4 23.57 -1.17 -31.87
C GLU A 4 24.11 -1.43 -30.47
N GLU A 5 25.27 -0.86 -30.14
CA GLU A 5 25.89 -0.92 -28.81
C GLU A 5 24.94 -0.39 -27.72
N ASN A 6 24.35 0.79 -27.96
CA ASN A 6 23.36 1.40 -27.06
C ASN A 6 22.05 0.57 -26.94
N ARG A 7 21.73 -0.27 -27.93
CA ARG A 7 20.58 -1.20 -27.88
C ARG A 7 20.89 -2.42 -27.02
N HIS A 8 22.09 -2.99 -27.14
CA HIS A 8 22.52 -4.11 -26.30
C HIS A 8 22.60 -3.70 -24.84
N ASP A 9 23.19 -2.55 -24.52
CA ASP A 9 23.29 -2.02 -23.16
C ASP A 9 21.91 -1.81 -22.53
N SER A 10 20.98 -1.23 -23.30
CA SER A 10 19.60 -1.02 -22.86
C SER A 10 18.90 -2.33 -22.49
N ILE A 11 19.13 -3.41 -23.26
CA ILE A 11 18.53 -4.72 -22.99
C ILE A 11 19.18 -5.35 -21.76
N LEU A 12 20.52 -5.30 -21.68
CA LEU A 12 21.27 -5.85 -20.56
C LEU A 12 20.84 -5.21 -19.23
N VAL A 13 20.75 -3.88 -19.17
CA VAL A 13 20.30 -3.18 -17.96
C VAL A 13 18.87 -3.54 -17.59
N ALA A 14 17.96 -3.67 -18.56
CA ALA A 14 16.60 -4.12 -18.29
C ALA A 14 16.56 -5.55 -17.71
N VAL A 15 17.39 -6.47 -18.23
CA VAL A 15 17.51 -7.83 -17.71
C VAL A 15 18.06 -7.82 -16.29
N VAL A 16 19.12 -7.04 -16.02
CA VAL A 16 19.69 -6.92 -14.67
C VAL A 16 18.66 -6.38 -13.67
N ILE A 17 17.88 -5.36 -14.04
CA ILE A 17 16.81 -4.83 -13.18
C ILE A 17 15.79 -5.93 -12.85
N VAL A 18 15.33 -6.67 -13.85
CA VAL A 18 14.37 -7.77 -13.63
C VAL A 18 14.96 -8.85 -12.74
N LEU A 19 16.22 -9.24 -12.96
CA LEU A 19 16.91 -10.22 -12.12
C LEU A 19 17.02 -9.74 -10.67
N VAL A 20 17.34 -8.47 -10.44
CA VAL A 20 17.40 -7.90 -9.08
C VAL A 20 16.03 -7.97 -8.39
N LEU A 21 14.95 -7.62 -9.08
CA LEU A 21 13.58 -7.72 -8.52
C LEU A 21 13.22 -9.16 -8.16
N VAL A 22 13.56 -10.11 -9.04
CA VAL A 22 13.35 -11.54 -8.78
C VAL A 22 14.17 -12.00 -7.58
N CYS A 23 15.45 -11.63 -7.49
CA CYS A 23 16.30 -12.00 -6.36
C CYS A 23 15.80 -11.42 -5.04
N LEU A 24 15.39 -10.15 -5.01
CA LEU A 24 14.85 -9.51 -3.82
C LEU A 24 13.59 -10.20 -3.33
N CYS A 25 12.70 -10.60 -4.23
CA CYS A 25 11.48 -11.31 -3.88
C CYS A 25 11.74 -12.76 -3.46
N MET A 26 12.53 -13.49 -4.23
CA MET A 26 12.79 -14.91 -3.96
C MET A 26 13.70 -15.14 -2.76
N TYR A 27 14.45 -14.13 -2.32
CA TYR A 27 15.34 -14.23 -1.15
C TYR A 27 14.58 -14.63 0.12
N GLY A 28 13.47 -13.95 0.43
CA GLY A 28 12.73 -14.17 1.69
C GLY A 28 11.47 -15.00 1.55
N ILE A 29 11.06 -15.37 0.33
CA ILE A 29 9.76 -16.01 0.10
C ILE A 29 9.56 -17.33 0.87
N GLN A 30 10.64 -18.09 1.11
CA GLN A 30 10.59 -19.33 1.88
C GLN A 30 10.37 -19.11 3.38
N GLY A 31 10.66 -17.90 3.88
CA GLY A 31 10.42 -17.50 5.27
C GLY A 31 9.07 -16.81 5.49
N ILE A 32 8.20 -16.77 4.48
CA ILE A 32 6.86 -16.18 4.57
C ILE A 32 5.84 -17.31 4.74
N PHE A 33 5.06 -17.26 5.81
CA PHE A 33 4.05 -18.27 6.18
C PHE A 33 2.61 -17.73 6.12
N GLY A 34 2.40 -16.42 6.18
CA GLY A 34 1.07 -15.82 6.12
C GLY A 34 1.09 -14.30 6.16
N PHE A 35 -0.04 -13.72 6.54
CA PHE A 35 -0.26 -12.27 6.60
C PHE A 35 0.75 -11.59 7.51
N SER A 36 1.31 -10.48 7.07
CA SER A 36 2.25 -9.64 7.83
C SER A 36 1.59 -8.39 8.41
N LEU A 37 0.45 -7.98 7.85
CA LEU A 37 -0.29 -6.79 8.26
C LEU A 37 -1.76 -7.14 8.53
N PHE A 38 -2.10 -7.18 9.82
CA PHE A 38 -3.44 -7.49 10.31
C PHE A 38 -4.22 -6.21 10.63
N PRO A 39 -5.54 -6.18 10.38
CA PRO A 39 -6.33 -7.18 9.65
C PRO A 39 -6.37 -6.91 8.13
N ASP A 40 -5.60 -5.92 7.65
CA ASP A 40 -5.68 -5.38 6.30
C ASP A 40 -5.58 -6.42 5.18
N GLU A 41 -4.62 -7.35 5.25
CA GLU A 41 -4.43 -8.33 4.19
C GLU A 41 -5.62 -9.27 4.09
N PHE A 42 -6.12 -9.75 5.23
CA PHE A 42 -7.20 -10.73 5.30
C PHE A 42 -8.47 -10.22 4.64
N GLY A 43 -8.84 -8.95 4.81
CA GLY A 43 -10.05 -8.39 4.18
C GLY A 43 -10.11 -8.60 2.66
N TYR A 44 -8.96 -8.55 1.97
CA TYR A 44 -8.87 -8.83 0.53
C TYR A 44 -9.05 -10.33 0.21
N TRP A 45 -8.49 -11.21 1.04
CA TRP A 45 -8.63 -12.66 0.91
C TRP A 45 -10.03 -13.14 1.28
N ALA A 46 -10.61 -12.62 2.35
CA ALA A 46 -11.98 -12.87 2.80
C ALA A 46 -13.00 -12.62 1.68
N SER A 47 -12.89 -11.48 1.01
CA SER A 47 -13.75 -11.17 -0.14
C SER A 47 -13.58 -12.21 -1.26
N ALA A 48 -12.35 -12.65 -1.55
CA ALA A 48 -12.08 -13.68 -2.55
C ALA A 48 -12.64 -15.05 -2.13
N ALA A 49 -12.54 -15.37 -0.84
CA ALA A 49 -13.06 -16.59 -0.25
C ALA A 49 -14.59 -16.65 -0.30
N GLY A 50 -15.26 -15.54 0.02
CA GLY A 50 -16.71 -15.39 -0.11
C GLY A 50 -17.21 -15.54 -1.55
N PHE A 51 -16.46 -15.06 -2.56
CA PHE A 51 -16.78 -15.32 -3.97
C PHE A 51 -16.66 -16.80 -4.36
N LEU A 52 -15.82 -17.56 -3.66
CA LEU A 52 -15.63 -19.00 -3.85
C LEU A 52 -16.59 -19.85 -2.99
N GLY A 53 -17.32 -19.24 -2.07
CA GLY A 53 -18.32 -19.91 -1.22
C GLY A 53 -17.79 -20.41 0.13
N TYR A 54 -16.57 -20.03 0.53
CA TYR A 54 -16.08 -20.32 1.88
C TYR A 54 -16.77 -19.41 2.90
N ASN A 55 -17.00 -19.93 4.10
CA ASN A 55 -17.69 -19.20 5.16
C ASN A 55 -16.70 -18.61 6.17
N PHE A 56 -16.29 -17.35 5.95
CA PHE A 56 -15.43 -16.61 6.87
C PHE A 56 -16.19 -15.52 7.64
N SER A 57 -17.53 -15.52 7.62
CA SER A 57 -18.32 -14.35 8.02
C SER A 57 -18.09 -13.90 9.46
N GLU A 58 -18.04 -14.84 10.42
CA GLU A 58 -17.86 -14.48 11.83
C GLU A 58 -16.47 -13.86 12.08
N VAL A 59 -15.41 -14.46 11.53
CA VAL A 59 -14.05 -13.90 11.59
C VAL A 59 -13.95 -12.56 10.85
N CYS A 60 -14.60 -12.41 9.70
CA CYS A 60 -14.63 -11.13 8.99
C CYS A 60 -15.35 -10.04 9.79
N SER A 61 -16.36 -10.41 10.58
CA SER A 61 -17.21 -9.46 11.26
C SER A 61 -16.60 -8.79 12.49
N ILE A 62 -15.48 -9.33 13.01
CA ILE A 62 -14.63 -8.62 13.97
C ILE A 62 -13.62 -7.67 13.31
N SER A 63 -13.57 -7.64 11.97
CA SER A 63 -12.59 -6.86 11.19
C SER A 63 -13.24 -5.75 10.35
N SER A 64 -12.40 -4.82 9.87
CA SER A 64 -12.82 -3.75 8.95
C SER A 64 -12.97 -4.25 7.51
N PHE A 65 -13.86 -3.63 6.74
CA PHE A 65 -13.98 -3.93 5.30
C PHE A 65 -12.81 -3.34 4.50
N TYR A 66 -12.21 -4.17 3.65
CA TYR A 66 -11.19 -3.78 2.66
C TYR A 66 -11.67 -4.14 1.25
N SER A 67 -11.74 -3.14 0.37
CA SER A 67 -12.34 -3.20 -0.98
C SER A 67 -12.01 -4.47 -1.80
N PHE A 68 -12.89 -4.87 -2.71
CA PHE A 68 -12.83 -6.20 -3.36
C PHE A 68 -11.94 -6.32 -4.62
N GLY A 69 -11.36 -5.23 -5.13
CA GLY A 69 -10.71 -5.24 -6.44
C GLY A 69 -9.44 -6.11 -6.51
N TYR A 70 -8.72 -6.24 -5.39
CA TYR A 70 -7.57 -7.14 -5.31
C TYR A 70 -7.99 -8.62 -5.18
N SER A 71 -9.13 -8.87 -4.54
CA SER A 71 -9.74 -10.19 -4.42
C SER A 71 -9.94 -10.86 -5.79
N LEU A 72 -10.20 -10.09 -6.86
CA LEU A 72 -10.31 -10.61 -8.22
C LEU A 72 -9.02 -11.30 -8.70
N ILE A 73 -7.85 -10.87 -8.23
CA ILE A 73 -6.56 -11.51 -8.51
C ILE A 73 -6.33 -12.71 -7.59
N LEU A 74 -6.84 -12.65 -6.35
CA LEU A 74 -6.67 -13.70 -5.35
C LEU A 74 -7.60 -14.91 -5.57
N ILE A 75 -8.78 -14.73 -6.19
CA ILE A 75 -9.71 -15.82 -6.55
C ILE A 75 -9.02 -16.98 -7.29
N PRO A 76 -8.30 -16.76 -8.41
CA PRO A 76 -7.63 -17.86 -9.09
C PRO A 76 -6.51 -18.48 -8.23
N VAL A 77 -5.85 -17.71 -7.37
CA VAL A 77 -4.82 -18.23 -6.46
C VAL A 77 -5.43 -19.19 -5.43
N LEU A 78 -6.50 -18.75 -4.74
CA LEU A 78 -7.27 -19.57 -3.79
C LEU A 78 -7.86 -20.83 -4.41
N LYS A 79 -8.26 -20.75 -5.69
CA LYS A 79 -8.82 -21.90 -6.41
C LYS A 79 -7.75 -22.92 -6.80
N LEU A 80 -6.54 -22.47 -7.12
CA LEU A 80 -5.44 -23.34 -7.58
C LEU A 80 -4.67 -23.97 -6.43
N PHE A 81 -4.51 -23.26 -5.31
CA PHE A 81 -3.68 -23.70 -4.19
C PHE A 81 -4.53 -23.90 -2.95
N SER A 82 -4.51 -25.13 -2.43
CA SER A 82 -5.30 -25.48 -1.23
C SER A 82 -4.59 -25.19 0.08
N ASP A 83 -3.27 -25.28 0.07
CA ASP A 83 -2.42 -24.92 1.19
C ASP A 83 -2.30 -23.39 1.29
N SER A 84 -2.61 -22.83 2.48
CA SER A 84 -2.59 -21.38 2.71
C SER A 84 -1.21 -20.75 2.53
N ILE A 85 -0.12 -21.43 2.92
CA ILE A 85 1.25 -20.94 2.76
C ILE A 85 1.59 -20.86 1.27
N ILE A 86 1.29 -21.92 0.51
CA ILE A 86 1.53 -21.96 -0.94
C ILE A 86 0.68 -20.89 -1.65
N ALA A 87 -0.60 -20.76 -1.27
CA ALA A 87 -1.49 -19.73 -1.82
C ALA A 87 -0.94 -18.32 -1.57
N TYR A 88 -0.53 -18.02 -0.33
CA TYR A 88 0.04 -16.72 0.02
C TYR A 88 1.32 -16.42 -0.76
N ARG A 89 2.26 -17.38 -0.83
CA ARG A 89 3.49 -17.24 -1.62
C ARG A 89 3.21 -17.07 -3.11
N ALA A 90 2.22 -17.76 -3.65
CA ALA A 90 1.80 -17.58 -5.03
C ALA A 90 1.27 -16.16 -5.29
N ALA A 91 0.51 -15.58 -4.36
CA ALA A 91 0.06 -14.19 -4.46
C ALA A 91 1.24 -13.18 -4.40
N VAL A 92 2.25 -13.42 -3.55
CA VAL A 92 3.51 -12.65 -3.53
C VAL A 92 4.22 -12.71 -4.89
N VAL A 93 4.28 -13.88 -5.53
CA VAL A 93 4.81 -14.02 -6.89
C VAL A 93 3.98 -13.25 -7.92
N VAL A 94 2.64 -13.25 -7.79
CA VAL A 94 1.78 -12.41 -8.65
C VAL A 94 2.12 -10.93 -8.47
N ASN A 95 2.34 -10.45 -7.25
CA ASN A 95 2.77 -9.07 -6.99
C ASN A 95 4.12 -8.75 -7.64
N LEU A 96 5.08 -9.68 -7.63
CA LEU A 96 6.34 -9.53 -8.36
C LEU A 96 6.12 -9.37 -9.87
N LEU A 97 5.24 -10.18 -10.46
CA LEU A 97 4.91 -10.07 -11.89
C LEU A 97 4.25 -8.72 -12.22
N LEU A 98 3.40 -8.20 -11.34
CA LEU A 98 2.83 -6.86 -11.46
C LEU A 98 3.91 -5.78 -11.37
N GLN A 99 4.89 -5.91 -10.47
CA GLN A 99 6.03 -4.98 -10.36
C GLN A 99 6.92 -4.99 -11.62
N ILE A 100 7.24 -6.18 -12.15
CA ILE A 100 8.00 -6.34 -13.41
C ILE A 100 7.23 -5.74 -14.59
N THR A 101 5.92 -5.97 -14.66
CA THR A 101 5.09 -5.39 -15.72
C THR A 101 5.05 -3.86 -15.62
N SER A 102 4.95 -3.34 -14.40
CA SER A 102 5.01 -1.89 -14.12
C SER A 102 6.33 -1.28 -14.60
N PHE A 103 7.47 -1.95 -14.42
CA PHE A 103 8.76 -1.52 -14.95
C PHE A 103 8.72 -1.31 -16.48
N PHE A 104 8.14 -2.25 -17.22
CA PHE A 104 8.04 -2.12 -18.68
C PHE A 104 7.07 -1.01 -19.09
N ILE A 105 5.95 -0.84 -18.38
CA ILE A 105 5.02 0.28 -18.60
C ILE A 105 5.73 1.61 -18.33
N LEU A 106 6.50 1.71 -17.24
CA LEU A 106 7.30 2.89 -16.89
C LEU A 106 8.34 3.21 -17.96
N CYS A 107 9.00 2.22 -18.56
CA CYS A 107 9.88 2.46 -19.71
C CYS A 107 9.13 3.12 -20.88
N ARG A 108 7.88 2.74 -21.13
CA ARG A 108 7.04 3.36 -22.18
C ARG A 108 6.60 4.77 -21.78
N ILE A 109 6.25 5.00 -20.52
CA ILE A 109 5.92 6.31 -19.97
C ILE A 109 7.14 7.25 -20.08
N ALA A 110 8.31 6.81 -19.60
CA ALA A 110 9.57 7.53 -19.68
C ALA A 110 9.90 7.94 -21.12
N LYS A 111 9.73 7.03 -22.10
CA LYS A 111 9.89 7.36 -23.53
C LYS A 111 8.97 8.49 -24.00
N LYS A 112 7.72 8.53 -23.51
CA LYS A 112 6.73 9.55 -23.91
C LYS A 112 6.86 10.88 -23.18
N ILE A 113 7.47 10.87 -21.99
CA ILE A 113 7.66 12.06 -21.14
C ILE A 113 9.05 12.68 -21.34
N PHE A 114 10.05 11.87 -21.65
CA PHE A 114 11.47 12.24 -21.81
C PHE A 114 11.97 11.93 -23.23
N ALA A 115 11.18 12.31 -24.24
CA ALA A 115 11.40 11.92 -25.65
C ALA A 115 12.78 12.30 -26.20
N ASP A 116 13.39 13.37 -25.68
CA ASP A 116 14.66 13.92 -26.16
C ASP A 116 15.91 13.19 -25.61
N ASN A 117 15.73 12.13 -24.80
CA ASN A 117 16.82 11.44 -24.11
C ASN A 117 17.06 9.99 -24.59
N THR A 118 18.20 9.44 -24.18
CA THR A 118 18.60 8.08 -24.54
C THR A 118 17.67 7.03 -23.93
N LYS A 119 17.44 5.95 -24.68
CA LYS A 119 16.67 4.79 -24.21
C LYS A 119 17.27 4.19 -22.93
N LEU A 120 18.59 4.15 -22.84
CA LEU A 120 19.32 3.67 -21.66
C LEU A 120 18.95 4.48 -20.41
N LEU A 121 18.97 5.81 -20.48
CA LEU A 121 18.59 6.66 -19.35
C LEU A 121 17.12 6.45 -18.95
N GLN A 122 16.22 6.30 -19.92
CA GLN A 122 14.80 6.02 -19.66
C GLN A 122 14.60 4.70 -18.89
N ILE A 123 15.35 3.65 -19.25
CA ILE A 123 15.31 2.35 -18.58
C ILE A 123 15.91 2.45 -17.16
N ILE A 124 17.04 3.14 -17.01
CA ILE A 124 17.68 3.37 -15.72
C ILE A 124 16.75 4.12 -14.76
N LEU A 125 16.05 5.14 -15.25
CA LEU A 125 15.09 5.89 -14.44
C LEU A 125 13.90 5.03 -14.03
N ALA A 126 13.34 4.24 -14.97
CA ALA A 126 12.24 3.31 -14.67
C ALA A 126 12.66 2.21 -13.68
N GLY A 127 13.90 1.72 -13.73
CA GLY A 127 14.42 0.74 -12.79
C GLY A 127 14.58 1.29 -11.37
N MET A 128 15.04 2.54 -11.22
CA MET A 128 15.07 3.22 -9.92
C MET A 128 13.67 3.36 -9.31
N THR A 129 12.66 3.60 -10.16
CA THR A 129 11.26 3.73 -9.76
C THR A 129 10.72 2.45 -9.13
N VAL A 130 10.99 1.28 -9.72
CA VAL A 130 10.49 0.00 -9.21
C VAL A 130 11.31 -0.56 -8.05
N LEU A 131 12.57 -0.13 -7.89
CA LEU A 131 13.43 -0.47 -6.75
C LEU A 131 13.26 0.47 -5.55
N TYR A 132 12.36 1.44 -5.63
CA TYR A 132 12.04 2.28 -4.50
C TYR A 132 11.54 1.42 -3.33
N SER A 133 12.19 1.58 -2.18
CA SER A 133 12.15 0.63 -1.05
C SER A 133 10.73 0.26 -0.59
N PRO A 134 9.80 1.21 -0.35
CA PRO A 134 8.43 0.86 -0.02
C PRO A 134 7.73 -0.07 -1.04
N TRP A 135 8.03 0.00 -2.35
CA TRP A 135 7.43 -0.95 -3.32
C TRP A 135 7.95 -2.34 -3.19
N VAL A 136 9.27 -2.47 -3.06
CA VAL A 136 9.87 -3.79 -2.87
C VAL A 136 9.30 -4.41 -1.60
N PHE A 137 9.16 -3.61 -0.54
CA PHE A 137 8.52 -4.00 0.71
C PHE A 137 7.08 -4.49 0.51
N TYR A 138 6.18 -3.69 -0.07
CA TYR A 138 4.79 -4.10 -0.27
C TYR A 138 4.63 -5.26 -1.26
N THR A 139 5.61 -5.49 -2.14
CA THR A 139 5.61 -6.65 -3.04
C THR A 139 5.82 -7.97 -2.30
N GLN A 140 6.43 -7.94 -1.09
CA GLN A 140 6.65 -9.13 -0.26
C GLN A 140 5.42 -9.56 0.57
N MET A 141 4.29 -8.87 0.44
CA MET A 141 3.06 -9.15 1.17
C MET A 141 1.85 -9.01 0.24
N THR A 142 0.67 -9.36 0.72
CA THR A 142 -0.60 -9.32 -0.03
C THR A 142 -1.40 -8.08 0.31
N MET A 143 -0.69 -6.95 0.35
CA MET A 143 -1.26 -5.62 0.45
C MET A 143 -1.53 -5.05 -0.94
N THR A 144 -2.50 -4.14 -1.05
CA THR A 144 -2.97 -3.65 -2.37
C THR A 144 -2.01 -2.71 -3.06
N GLU A 145 -1.04 -2.16 -2.36
CA GLU A 145 -0.07 -1.19 -2.82
C GLU A 145 0.61 -1.64 -4.11
N GLY A 146 1.09 -2.89 -4.20
CA GLY A 146 1.73 -3.42 -5.41
C GLY A 146 0.80 -3.38 -6.63
N LEU A 147 -0.48 -3.73 -6.44
CA LEU A 147 -1.50 -3.66 -7.48
C LEU A 147 -1.88 -2.21 -7.81
N LEU A 148 -2.03 -1.34 -6.80
CA LEU A 148 -2.33 0.08 -6.99
C LEU A 148 -1.25 0.76 -7.83
N PHE A 149 0.02 0.44 -7.58
CA PHE A 149 1.13 0.96 -8.38
C PHE A 149 1.05 0.49 -9.83
N PHE A 150 0.83 -0.80 -10.07
CA PHE A 150 0.61 -1.33 -11.41
C PHE A 150 -0.55 -0.61 -12.12
N CYS A 151 -1.71 -0.55 -11.48
CA CYS A 151 -2.90 0.12 -12.00
C CYS A 151 -2.64 1.61 -12.28
N TYR A 152 -1.92 2.30 -11.40
CA TYR A 152 -1.59 3.71 -11.58
C TYR A 152 -0.67 3.92 -12.79
N THR A 153 0.37 3.10 -12.96
CA THR A 153 1.22 3.19 -14.17
C THR A 153 0.42 2.91 -15.44
N ALA A 154 -0.51 1.95 -15.41
CA ALA A 154 -1.41 1.67 -16.53
C ALA A 154 -2.32 2.89 -16.84
N VAL A 155 -2.96 3.48 -15.82
CA VAL A 155 -3.80 4.68 -15.96
C VAL A 155 -2.99 5.84 -16.53
N VAL A 156 -1.79 6.10 -16.03
CA VAL A 156 -0.89 7.15 -16.56
C VAL A 156 -0.56 6.87 -18.03
N TYR A 157 -0.20 5.64 -18.36
CA TYR A 157 0.15 5.29 -19.72
C TYR A 157 -1.03 5.44 -20.69
N PHE A 158 -2.21 4.93 -20.34
CA PHE A 158 -3.42 5.06 -21.15
C PHE A 158 -3.89 6.50 -21.27
N MET A 159 -3.79 7.28 -20.20
CA MET A 159 -4.14 8.70 -20.25
C MET A 159 -3.18 9.49 -21.15
N ILE A 160 -1.88 9.18 -21.13
CA ILE A 160 -0.92 9.77 -22.08
C ILE A 160 -1.30 9.40 -23.52
N LEU A 161 -1.67 8.14 -23.79
CA LEU A 161 -2.14 7.73 -25.12
C LEU A 161 -3.41 8.48 -25.53
N TYR A 162 -4.36 8.67 -24.61
CA TYR A 162 -5.57 9.44 -24.85
C TYR A 162 -5.25 10.91 -25.18
N ILE A 163 -4.39 11.56 -24.39
CA ILE A 163 -3.94 12.95 -24.60
C ILE A 163 -3.26 13.11 -25.97
N GLU A 164 -2.43 12.15 -26.39
CA GLU A 164 -1.70 12.25 -27.66
C GLU A 164 -2.61 12.10 -28.88
N LYS A 165 -3.62 11.24 -28.80
CA LYS A 165 -4.62 11.07 -29.86
C LYS A 165 -5.91 10.53 -29.25
N PRO A 166 -6.89 11.41 -28.97
CA PRO A 166 -8.17 11.01 -28.40
C PRO A 166 -8.91 10.03 -29.32
N SER A 167 -9.54 9.02 -28.72
CA SER A 167 -10.41 8.06 -29.41
C SER A 167 -11.27 7.35 -28.37
N ILE A 168 -12.45 6.86 -28.78
CA ILE A 168 -13.38 6.15 -27.90
C ILE A 168 -12.66 4.99 -27.19
N THR A 169 -11.94 4.16 -27.93
CA THR A 169 -11.20 3.01 -27.37
C THR A 169 -10.21 3.44 -26.27
N ARG A 170 -9.43 4.50 -26.50
CA ARG A 170 -8.47 4.99 -25.49
C ARG A 170 -9.17 5.61 -24.30
N GLY A 171 -10.28 6.32 -24.52
CA GLY A 171 -11.12 6.88 -23.46
C GLY A 171 -11.70 5.77 -22.57
N VAL A 172 -12.28 4.73 -23.18
CA VAL A 172 -12.85 3.56 -22.49
C VAL A 172 -11.79 2.81 -21.69
N ILE A 173 -10.63 2.50 -22.30
CA ILE A 173 -9.56 1.78 -21.61
C ILE A 173 -9.07 2.60 -20.41
N THR A 174 -8.92 3.92 -20.57
CA THR A 174 -8.54 4.81 -19.46
C THR A 174 -9.60 4.80 -18.35
N ALA A 175 -10.88 4.91 -18.71
CA ALA A 175 -12.00 4.88 -17.78
C ALA A 175 -12.05 3.56 -16.99
N LEU A 176 -12.03 2.41 -17.68
CA LEU A 176 -12.02 1.08 -17.06
C LEU A 176 -10.81 0.89 -16.13
N SER A 177 -9.63 1.33 -16.56
CA SER A 177 -8.42 1.26 -15.71
C SER A 177 -8.56 2.11 -14.45
N SER A 178 -9.19 3.29 -14.55
CA SER A 178 -9.43 4.16 -13.39
C SER A 178 -10.55 3.67 -12.47
N ILE A 179 -11.53 2.94 -13.00
CA ILE A 179 -12.54 2.24 -12.18
C ILE A 179 -11.90 1.06 -11.46
N TYR A 180 -11.00 0.33 -12.13
CA TYR A 180 -10.33 -0.81 -11.50
C TYR A 180 -9.43 -0.38 -10.35
N ILE A 181 -8.57 0.64 -10.52
CA ILE A 181 -7.76 1.16 -9.40
C ILE A 181 -8.63 1.61 -8.22
N TYR A 182 -9.80 2.21 -8.49
CA TYR A 182 -10.78 2.56 -7.47
C TYR A 182 -11.36 1.33 -6.76
N SER A 183 -11.70 0.27 -7.48
CA SER A 183 -12.19 -0.98 -6.91
C SER A 183 -11.16 -1.70 -6.04
N VAL A 184 -9.87 -1.54 -6.33
CA VAL A 184 -8.77 -2.09 -5.52
C VAL A 184 -8.70 -1.38 -4.17
N HIS A 185 -8.85 -0.06 -4.17
CA HIS A 185 -8.89 0.72 -2.94
C HIS A 185 -9.72 2.01 -3.13
N MET A 186 -10.78 2.18 -2.33
CA MET A 186 -11.73 3.30 -2.50
C MET A 186 -11.07 4.69 -2.36
N ARG A 187 -10.03 4.83 -1.52
CA ARG A 187 -9.19 6.04 -1.40
C ARG A 187 -8.42 6.40 -2.68
N ALA A 188 -8.39 5.56 -3.71
CA ALA A 188 -7.86 5.91 -5.04
C ALA A 188 -8.82 6.80 -5.86
N VAL A 189 -9.93 7.25 -5.29
CA VAL A 189 -10.89 8.19 -5.91
C VAL A 189 -10.22 9.47 -6.43
N GLY A 190 -9.11 9.91 -5.82
CA GLY A 190 -8.32 11.05 -6.32
C GLY A 190 -7.83 10.86 -7.76
N ILE A 191 -7.51 9.61 -8.14
CA ILE A 191 -7.10 9.26 -9.51
C ILE A 191 -8.28 9.34 -10.47
N LEU A 192 -9.46 8.85 -10.06
CA LEU A 192 -10.69 8.90 -10.86
C LEU A 192 -11.07 10.36 -11.17
N VAL A 193 -11.03 11.22 -10.16
CA VAL A 193 -11.29 12.68 -10.29
C VAL A 193 -10.27 13.32 -11.24
N ALA A 194 -8.98 12.99 -11.12
CA ALA A 194 -7.94 13.54 -11.99
C ALA A 194 -8.10 13.12 -13.46
N VAL A 195 -8.52 11.87 -13.72
CA VAL A 195 -8.86 11.40 -15.06
C VAL A 195 -10.02 12.20 -15.62
N GLY A 196 -11.11 12.35 -14.86
CA GLY A 196 -12.28 13.14 -15.26
C GLY A 196 -11.93 14.59 -15.60
N ILE A 197 -11.25 15.30 -14.70
CA ILE A 197 -10.81 16.69 -14.91
C ILE A 197 -9.96 16.81 -16.18
N THR A 198 -9.01 15.91 -16.37
CA THR A 198 -8.10 15.98 -17.53
C THR A 198 -8.83 15.67 -18.83
N MET A 199 -9.74 14.71 -18.85
CA MET A 199 -10.59 14.44 -20.02
C MET A 199 -11.44 15.65 -20.39
N LEU A 200 -12.02 16.36 -19.41
CA LEU A 200 -12.76 17.61 -19.65
C LEU A 200 -11.87 18.70 -20.23
N VAL A 201 -10.64 18.88 -19.72
CA VAL A 201 -9.67 19.83 -20.28
C VAL A 201 -9.29 19.47 -21.71
N VAL A 202 -9.04 18.19 -22.00
CA VAL A 202 -8.75 17.69 -23.35
C VAL A 202 -9.93 17.95 -24.29
N ALA A 203 -11.16 17.68 -23.86
CA ALA A 203 -12.37 17.97 -24.63
C ALA A 203 -12.52 19.46 -24.95
N PHE A 204 -12.36 20.32 -23.94
CA PHE A 204 -12.44 21.77 -24.14
C PHE A 204 -11.42 22.29 -25.16
N ILE A 205 -10.18 21.80 -25.10
CA ILE A 205 -9.12 22.16 -26.06
C ILE A 205 -9.43 21.59 -27.44
N GLY A 206 -9.90 20.34 -27.52
CA GLY A 206 -10.26 19.65 -28.77
C GLY A 206 -11.39 20.35 -29.52
N ILE A 207 -12.45 20.76 -28.81
CA ILE A 207 -13.58 21.51 -29.37
C ILE A 207 -13.10 22.83 -29.97
N LYS A 208 -12.24 23.57 -29.26
CA LYS A 208 -11.64 24.82 -29.78
C LYS A 208 -10.79 24.62 -31.03
N ARG A 209 -10.26 23.41 -31.24
CA ARG A 209 -9.46 23.04 -32.41
C ARG A 209 -10.25 22.33 -33.51
N SER A 210 -11.57 22.23 -33.35
CA SER A 210 -12.46 21.51 -34.28
C SER A 210 -12.08 20.04 -34.48
N ASP A 211 -11.54 19.38 -33.46
CA ASP A 211 -11.28 17.94 -33.47
C ASP A 211 -12.56 17.17 -33.10
N ASN A 212 -13.25 16.68 -34.13
CA ASN A 212 -14.52 15.96 -34.00
C ASN A 212 -14.41 14.63 -33.24
N SER A 213 -13.20 14.10 -33.03
CA SER A 213 -12.99 12.81 -32.36
C SER A 213 -13.02 12.90 -30.84
N VAL A 214 -12.77 14.07 -30.26
CA VAL A 214 -12.55 14.24 -28.81
C VAL A 214 -13.84 14.22 -28.01
N LEU A 215 -14.90 14.86 -28.53
CA LEU A 215 -16.17 14.97 -27.82
C LEU A 215 -16.85 13.59 -27.65
N PRO A 216 -17.03 12.77 -28.70
CA PRO A 216 -17.59 11.42 -28.54
C PRO A 216 -16.73 10.54 -27.62
N ALA A 217 -15.41 10.63 -27.73
CA ALA A 217 -14.48 9.87 -26.89
C ALA A 217 -14.61 10.24 -25.41
N THR A 218 -14.74 11.53 -25.09
CA THR A 218 -14.91 12.01 -23.72
C THR A 218 -16.26 11.65 -23.14
N VAL A 219 -17.35 11.83 -23.91
CA VAL A 219 -18.71 11.50 -23.46
C VAL A 219 -18.83 10.01 -23.17
N PHE A 220 -18.36 9.15 -24.07
CA PHE A 220 -18.44 7.70 -23.87
C PHE A 220 -17.57 7.24 -22.69
N ALA A 221 -16.37 7.81 -22.52
CA ALA A 221 -15.55 7.55 -21.34
C ALA A 221 -16.26 7.98 -20.04
N ALA A 222 -16.92 9.14 -20.01
CA ALA A 222 -17.67 9.62 -18.85
C ALA A 222 -18.85 8.70 -18.49
N ILE A 223 -19.57 8.18 -19.49
CA ILE A 223 -20.64 7.19 -19.29
C ILE A 223 -20.06 5.91 -18.68
N VAL A 224 -18.95 5.40 -19.22
CA VAL A 224 -18.28 4.22 -18.67
C VAL A 224 -17.82 4.45 -17.23
N LEU A 225 -17.23 5.62 -16.93
CA LEU A 225 -16.83 6.01 -15.58
C LEU A 225 -18.01 5.97 -14.61
N LEU A 226 -19.14 6.56 -14.98
CA LEU A 226 -20.34 6.61 -14.15
C LEU A 226 -20.92 5.21 -13.90
N ILE A 227 -21.12 4.42 -14.96
CA ILE A 227 -21.67 3.07 -14.86
C ILE A 227 -20.74 2.17 -14.04
N GLY A 228 -19.44 2.20 -14.33
CA GLY A 228 -18.47 1.39 -13.59
C GLY A 228 -18.36 1.77 -12.12
N PHE A 229 -18.47 3.07 -11.80
CA PHE A 229 -18.51 3.53 -10.41
C PHE A 229 -19.73 2.99 -9.66
N ILE A 230 -20.92 3.04 -10.27
CA ILE A 230 -22.15 2.47 -9.71
C ILE A 230 -22.01 0.96 -9.49
N ILE A 231 -21.51 0.22 -10.48
CA ILE A 231 -21.28 -1.23 -10.37
C ILE A 231 -20.34 -1.54 -9.20
N CYS A 232 -19.25 -0.78 -9.04
CA CYS A 232 -18.34 -0.97 -7.92
C CYS A 232 -19.03 -0.78 -6.56
N LEU A 233 -19.90 0.22 -6.41
CA LEU A 233 -20.67 0.41 -5.19
C LEU A 233 -21.63 -0.77 -4.93
N THR A 234 -22.35 -1.23 -5.95
CA THR A 234 -23.24 -2.38 -5.81
C THR A 234 -22.51 -3.67 -5.44
N ILE A 235 -21.32 -3.93 -6.00
CA ILE A 235 -20.51 -5.10 -5.62
C ILE A 235 -20.02 -4.95 -4.17
N LYS A 236 -19.57 -3.75 -3.79
CA LYS A 236 -19.13 -3.45 -2.42
C LYS A 236 -20.23 -3.78 -1.41
N ASP A 237 -21.43 -3.26 -1.61
CA ASP A 237 -22.57 -3.46 -0.70
C ASP A 237 -22.91 -4.95 -0.58
N ASN A 238 -22.95 -5.69 -1.70
CA ASN A 238 -23.17 -7.14 -1.69
C ASN A 238 -22.09 -7.94 -0.93
N VAL A 239 -20.83 -7.48 -0.94
CA VAL A 239 -19.74 -8.15 -0.20
C VAL A 239 -19.89 -7.87 1.30
N ILE A 240 -20.20 -6.63 1.67
CA ILE A 240 -20.46 -6.24 3.06
C ILE A 240 -21.62 -7.06 3.63
N ASP A 241 -22.75 -7.11 2.92
CA ASP A 241 -23.97 -7.82 3.35
C ASP A 241 -23.73 -9.32 3.59
N LYS A 242 -22.81 -9.94 2.84
CA LYS A 242 -22.54 -11.38 2.93
C LYS A 242 -21.50 -11.75 3.98
N LEU A 243 -20.48 -10.92 4.17
CA LEU A 243 -19.30 -11.31 4.96
C LEU A 243 -19.17 -10.54 6.28
N TYR A 244 -19.72 -9.33 6.38
CA TYR A 244 -19.45 -8.45 7.53
C TYR A 244 -20.68 -8.20 8.40
N SER A 245 -21.88 -8.57 7.95
CA SER A 245 -23.13 -8.28 8.68
C SER A 245 -23.43 -9.18 9.89
N SER A 246 -22.57 -10.16 10.20
CA SER A 246 -22.77 -11.07 11.35
C SER A 246 -22.23 -10.53 12.68
N GLY A 247 -21.52 -9.41 12.67
CA GLY A 247 -20.85 -8.86 13.86
C GLY A 247 -21.78 -8.04 14.75
N ILE A 248 -21.44 -7.96 16.04
CA ILE A 248 -22.17 -7.15 17.02
C ILE A 248 -21.95 -5.65 16.76
N GLU A 249 -20.75 -5.28 16.32
CA GLU A 249 -20.39 -3.91 15.95
C GLU A 249 -20.19 -3.80 14.43
N ASP A 250 -20.83 -2.80 13.81
CA ASP A 250 -20.55 -2.48 12.41
C ASP A 250 -19.19 -1.80 12.31
N GLN A 251 -18.13 -2.54 11.98
CA GLN A 251 -16.78 -2.01 11.75
C GLN A 251 -16.57 -1.58 10.27
N THR A 252 -17.57 -1.74 9.40
CA THR A 252 -17.43 -1.49 7.95
C THR A 252 -17.36 0.00 7.61
N TYR A 253 -17.95 0.86 8.44
CA TYR A 253 -17.96 2.32 8.23
C TYR A 253 -16.57 2.98 8.34
N ILE A 254 -15.58 2.33 8.97
CA ILE A 254 -14.25 2.89 9.21
C ILE A 254 -13.54 3.23 7.89
N ASN A 255 -13.72 2.39 6.88
CA ASN A 255 -13.07 2.50 5.58
C ASN A 255 -13.99 3.01 4.45
N ASP A 256 -15.24 3.37 4.78
CA ASP A 256 -16.22 3.90 3.82
C ASP A 256 -16.31 5.44 3.84
N TYR A 257 -17.03 6.01 2.88
CA TYR A 257 -17.26 7.44 2.73
C TYR A 257 -18.17 8.05 3.81
N SER A 258 -18.96 7.23 4.51
CA SER A 258 -19.87 7.69 5.57
C SER A 258 -19.12 8.49 6.64
N ARG A 259 -17.95 8.00 7.08
CA ARG A 259 -17.06 8.69 8.03
C ARG A 259 -16.44 9.98 7.47
N GLN A 260 -16.32 10.09 6.15
CA GLN A 260 -15.71 11.26 5.51
C GLN A 260 -16.66 12.45 5.42
N PHE A 261 -17.98 12.24 5.50
CA PHE A 261 -18.95 13.34 5.44
C PHE A 261 -18.80 14.33 6.60
N SER A 262 -18.60 13.84 7.82
CA SER A 262 -18.33 14.69 8.99
C SER A 262 -17.00 15.45 8.86
N THR A 263 -15.98 14.78 8.35
CA THR A 263 -14.65 15.35 8.07
C THR A 263 -14.74 16.49 7.05
N LEU A 264 -15.53 16.32 5.97
CA LEU A 264 -15.76 17.36 4.96
C LEU A 264 -16.49 18.58 5.54
N HIS A 265 -17.46 18.38 6.43
CA HIS A 265 -18.12 19.48 7.12
C HIS A 265 -17.15 20.22 8.05
N GLU A 266 -16.28 19.49 8.76
CA GLU A 266 -15.26 20.07 9.63
C GLU A 266 -14.26 20.95 8.86
N LEU A 267 -13.89 20.58 7.63
CA LEU A 267 -13.03 21.38 6.74
C LEU A 267 -13.61 22.77 6.40
N CYS A 268 -14.91 22.98 6.60
CA CYS A 268 -15.54 24.29 6.46
C CYS A 268 -15.37 25.19 7.70
N THR A 269 -14.68 24.71 8.75
CA THR A 269 -14.40 25.45 9.99
C THR A 269 -12.94 25.85 10.10
N LEU A 270 -12.64 26.95 10.83
CA LEU A 270 -11.26 27.38 11.06
C LEU A 270 -10.42 26.32 11.80
N LEU A 271 -11.04 25.59 12.72
CA LEU A 271 -10.40 24.50 13.45
C LEU A 271 -10.04 23.33 12.52
N GLY A 272 -10.98 22.88 11.69
CA GLY A 272 -10.75 21.81 10.72
C GLY A 272 -9.69 22.17 9.68
N ILE A 273 -9.68 23.42 9.20
CA ILE A 273 -8.61 23.93 8.33
C ILE A 273 -7.25 23.86 9.05
N GLY A 274 -7.19 24.28 10.32
CA GLY A 274 -5.98 24.18 11.15
C GLY A 274 -5.48 22.73 11.28
N ARG A 275 -6.39 21.79 11.58
CA ARG A 275 -6.10 20.35 11.65
C ARG A 275 -5.60 19.77 10.33
N PHE A 276 -6.25 20.13 9.23
CA PHE A 276 -5.84 19.72 7.89
C PHE A 276 -4.40 20.14 7.58
N PHE A 277 -4.06 21.41 7.82
CA PHE A 277 -2.69 21.89 7.60
C PHE A 277 -1.67 21.28 8.58
N ALA A 278 -2.05 21.08 9.85
CA ALA A 278 -1.21 20.40 10.82
C ALA A 278 -0.88 18.96 10.38
N SER A 279 -1.90 18.18 10.03
CA SER A 279 -1.77 16.81 9.50
C SER A 279 -0.93 16.75 8.22
N MET A 280 -1.06 17.74 7.34
CA MET A 280 -0.33 17.80 6.08
C MET A 280 1.18 17.96 6.28
N ILE A 281 1.65 18.58 7.36
CA ILE A 281 3.09 18.80 7.63
C ILE A 281 3.84 17.47 7.72
N GLY A 282 3.29 16.48 8.44
CA GLY A 282 3.90 15.17 8.57
C GLY A 282 3.97 14.41 7.24
N LYS A 283 2.94 14.54 6.41
CA LYS A 283 2.86 13.92 5.07
C LYS A 283 3.82 14.57 4.06
N ILE A 284 4.03 15.89 4.17
CA ILE A 284 5.07 16.59 3.43
C ILE A 284 6.43 16.04 3.86
N LEU A 285 6.74 16.02 5.17
CA LEU A 285 8.00 15.46 5.66
C LEU A 285 8.25 14.04 5.13
N TYR A 286 7.23 13.17 5.22
CA TYR A 286 7.27 11.82 4.69
C TYR A 286 7.66 11.77 3.22
N LEU A 287 6.96 12.51 2.35
CA LEU A 287 7.25 12.55 0.91
C LEU A 287 8.69 12.97 0.63
N GLY A 288 9.19 13.93 1.40
CA GLY A 288 10.57 14.40 1.32
C GLY A 288 11.58 13.32 1.71
N CYS A 289 11.40 12.69 2.87
CA CYS A 289 12.28 11.65 3.39
C CYS A 289 12.27 10.40 2.52
N ALA A 290 11.09 9.91 2.15
CA ALA A 290 10.94 8.69 1.36
C ALA A 290 11.61 8.79 -0.01
N THR A 291 11.63 9.99 -0.62
CA THR A 291 12.19 10.21 -1.96
C THR A 291 13.52 10.97 -1.99
N PHE A 292 14.12 11.23 -0.83
CA PHE A 292 15.31 12.09 -0.70
C PHE A 292 15.14 13.46 -1.39
N GLY A 293 13.94 14.03 -1.30
CA GLY A 293 13.57 15.31 -1.90
C GLY A 293 13.34 15.30 -3.41
N THR A 294 13.56 14.16 -4.10
CA THR A 294 13.44 14.09 -5.56
C THR A 294 11.98 14.27 -6.02
N ALA A 295 10.98 13.84 -5.25
CA ALA A 295 9.57 14.08 -5.60
C ALA A 295 9.22 15.58 -5.67
N TYR A 296 9.74 16.41 -4.75
CA TYR A 296 9.53 17.86 -4.80
C TYR A 296 10.07 18.49 -6.08
N ILE A 297 11.21 18.01 -6.54
CA ILE A 297 11.83 18.46 -7.79
C ILE A 297 11.02 17.97 -8.99
N GLY A 298 10.45 16.77 -8.91
CA GLY A 298 9.49 16.25 -9.87
C GLY A 298 8.25 17.13 -9.99
N ILE A 299 7.63 17.49 -8.86
CA ILE A 299 6.49 18.41 -8.78
C ILE A 299 6.85 19.77 -9.40
N TYR A 300 8.01 20.34 -9.06
CA TYR A 300 8.50 21.57 -9.68
C TYR A 300 8.61 21.46 -11.21
N SER A 301 9.18 20.36 -11.72
CA SER A 301 9.32 20.14 -13.16
C SER A 301 7.95 20.00 -13.85
N LEU A 302 7.01 19.31 -13.21
CA LEU A 302 5.63 19.17 -13.68
C LEU A 302 4.89 20.50 -13.72
N ILE A 303 4.97 21.33 -12.68
CA ILE A 303 4.37 22.67 -12.64
C ILE A 303 4.91 23.51 -13.80
N ARG A 304 6.23 23.54 -13.98
CA ARG A 304 6.86 24.30 -15.07
C ARG A 304 6.39 23.84 -16.45
N ARG A 305 6.21 22.53 -16.65
CA ARG A 305 5.70 21.95 -17.91
C ARG A 305 4.21 22.22 -18.11
N MET A 306 3.41 22.15 -17.04
CA MET A 306 2.00 22.50 -17.05
C MET A 306 1.77 23.96 -17.45
N VAL A 307 2.58 24.89 -16.93
CA VAL A 307 2.55 26.32 -17.34
C VAL A 307 2.84 26.47 -18.85
N LYS A 308 3.67 25.59 -19.40
CA LYS A 308 3.92 25.48 -20.86
C LYS A 308 2.85 24.67 -21.61
N LYS A 309 1.69 24.43 -20.99
CA LYS A 309 0.53 23.72 -21.56
C LYS A 309 0.80 22.25 -21.91
N ASP A 310 1.76 21.61 -21.25
CA ASP A 310 1.97 20.16 -21.36
C ASP A 310 0.87 19.40 -20.60
N LEU A 311 -0.08 18.85 -21.35
CA LEU A 311 -1.22 18.10 -20.80
C LEU A 311 -0.81 16.80 -20.08
N LYS A 312 0.32 16.18 -20.46
CA LYS A 312 0.84 15.00 -19.75
C LYS A 312 1.30 15.39 -18.35
N ALA A 313 1.99 16.54 -18.25
CA ALA A 313 2.42 17.07 -16.97
C ALA A 313 1.24 17.54 -16.11
N PHE A 314 0.23 18.17 -16.72
CA PHE A 314 -1.02 18.52 -16.06
C PHE A 314 -1.67 17.28 -15.42
N PHE A 315 -1.88 16.20 -16.19
CA PHE A 315 -2.49 14.99 -15.67
C PHE A 315 -1.74 14.40 -14.47
N ILE A 316 -0.43 14.18 -14.60
CA ILE A 316 0.38 13.55 -13.53
C ILE A 316 0.36 14.43 -12.28
N LEU A 317 0.46 15.75 -12.43
CA LEU A 317 0.39 16.69 -11.31
C LEU A 317 -0.99 16.68 -10.65
N THR A 318 -2.08 16.72 -11.43
CA THR A 318 -3.45 16.68 -10.91
C THR A 318 -3.72 15.35 -10.21
N ALA A 319 -3.32 14.21 -10.79
CA ALA A 319 -3.47 12.89 -10.15
C ALA A 319 -2.72 12.82 -8.82
N SER A 320 -1.48 13.32 -8.79
CA SER A 320 -0.68 13.37 -7.56
C SER A 320 -1.30 14.28 -6.51
N PHE A 321 -1.72 15.48 -6.91
CA PHE A 321 -2.33 16.45 -6.01
C PHE A 321 -3.65 15.92 -5.43
N MET A 322 -4.53 15.37 -6.27
CA MET A 322 -5.81 14.82 -5.80
C MET A 322 -5.60 13.64 -4.86
N GLN A 323 -4.68 12.72 -5.16
CA GLN A 323 -4.39 11.60 -4.26
C GLN A 323 -3.80 12.07 -2.91
N PHE A 324 -2.90 13.06 -2.95
CA PHE A 324 -2.34 13.64 -1.73
C PHE A 324 -3.41 14.33 -0.87
N VAL A 325 -4.33 15.08 -1.50
CA VAL A 325 -5.46 15.70 -0.80
C VAL A 325 -6.38 14.65 -0.19
N VAL A 326 -6.71 13.57 -0.91
CA VAL A 326 -7.51 12.47 -0.35
C VAL A 326 -6.84 11.88 0.89
N MET A 327 -5.53 11.61 0.84
CA MET A 327 -4.79 11.15 2.02
C MET A 327 -4.88 12.13 3.20
N CYS A 328 -4.72 13.44 2.95
CA CYS A 328 -4.83 14.44 4.01
C CYS A 328 -6.24 14.54 4.61
N ILE A 329 -7.29 14.39 3.81
CA ILE A 329 -8.69 14.39 4.29
C ILE A 329 -8.93 13.18 5.19
N PHE A 330 -8.60 11.96 4.71
CA PHE A 330 -8.82 10.73 5.47
C PHE A 330 -8.05 10.68 6.80
N LEU A 331 -6.94 11.43 6.90
CA LEU A 331 -6.05 11.45 8.05
C LEU A 331 -5.99 12.83 8.71
N MET A 332 -7.07 13.61 8.62
CA MET A 332 -7.10 14.99 9.11
C MET A 332 -6.83 15.10 10.61
N HIS A 333 -7.32 14.14 11.42
CA HIS A 333 -7.13 14.09 12.87
C HIS A 333 -5.79 13.47 13.31
N SER A 334 -4.88 13.17 12.38
CA SER A 334 -3.60 12.53 12.72
C SER A 334 -2.63 13.43 13.51
N ALA A 335 -2.81 14.74 13.49
CA ALA A 335 -2.02 15.70 14.27
C ALA A 335 -2.72 16.15 15.57
N ASP A 336 -3.85 15.53 15.93
CA ASP A 336 -4.57 15.87 17.16
C ASP A 336 -3.74 15.50 18.40
N ARG A 337 -3.91 16.29 19.47
CA ARG A 337 -3.12 16.13 20.71
C ARG A 337 -3.35 14.82 21.44
N ILE A 338 -4.51 14.21 21.26
CA ILE A 338 -4.90 12.95 21.91
C ILE A 338 -4.68 11.74 21.01
N ASN A 339 -4.20 11.93 19.77
CA ASN A 339 -3.95 10.82 18.86
C ASN A 339 -2.63 10.15 19.23
N ASN A 340 -2.68 8.86 19.55
CA ASN A 340 -1.50 8.08 19.93
C ASN A 340 -0.75 7.48 18.73
N ARG A 341 -1.38 7.41 17.56
CA ARG A 341 -0.79 6.77 16.38
C ARG A 341 0.12 7.72 15.62
N PHE A 342 1.42 7.48 15.74
CA PHE A 342 2.48 8.23 15.08
C PHE A 342 2.49 8.05 13.56
N ASP A 343 2.19 6.84 13.10
CA ASP A 343 2.18 6.52 11.67
C ASP A 343 1.14 7.30 10.89
N LEU A 344 -0.03 7.59 11.47
CA LEU A 344 -1.08 8.34 10.81
C LEU A 344 -0.63 9.78 10.50
N PHE A 345 0.25 10.33 11.35
CA PHE A 345 0.80 11.66 11.16
C PHE A 345 1.79 11.69 9.99
N LEU A 346 2.73 10.73 9.96
CA LEU A 346 3.75 10.56 8.92
C LEU A 346 3.34 9.57 7.81
N HIS A 347 2.03 9.42 7.60
CA HIS A 347 1.49 8.33 6.79
C HIS A 347 1.87 8.46 5.32
N GLY A 348 2.42 7.39 4.75
CA GLY A 348 2.81 7.33 3.35
C GLY A 348 1.88 6.52 2.46
N ARG A 349 1.40 5.39 2.98
CA ARG A 349 0.78 4.29 2.23
C ARG A 349 -0.27 4.73 1.20
N TYR A 350 -1.20 5.62 1.57
CA TYR A 350 -2.26 6.07 0.64
C TYR A 350 -1.79 6.95 -0.52
N PHE A 351 -0.56 7.45 -0.48
CA PHE A 351 0.03 8.25 -1.55
C PHE A 351 1.16 7.53 -2.26
N GLU A 352 1.72 6.49 -1.64
CA GLU A 352 2.91 5.79 -2.10
C GLU A 352 2.83 5.51 -3.61
N PHE A 353 1.75 4.92 -4.11
CA PHE A 353 1.70 4.43 -5.51
C PHE A 353 1.86 5.53 -6.57
N VAL A 354 1.77 6.81 -6.19
CA VAL A 354 2.03 7.94 -7.08
C VAL A 354 3.47 8.44 -6.99
N VAL A 355 4.08 8.32 -5.81
CA VAL A 355 5.40 8.88 -5.44
C VAL A 355 6.52 8.52 -6.42
N PRO A 356 6.67 7.27 -6.92
CA PRO A 356 7.81 6.91 -7.76
C PRO A 356 7.86 7.64 -9.09
N ILE A 357 6.71 7.94 -9.71
CA ILE A 357 6.69 8.70 -10.96
C ILE A 357 7.16 10.13 -10.71
N LEU A 358 6.79 10.74 -9.57
CA LEU A 358 7.30 12.05 -9.17
C LEU A 358 8.81 12.01 -8.95
N ALA A 359 9.30 11.02 -8.21
CA ALA A 359 10.72 10.83 -7.97
C ALA A 359 11.50 10.64 -9.29
N MET A 360 10.99 9.80 -10.20
CA MET A 360 11.57 9.57 -11.53
C MET A 360 11.72 10.87 -12.33
N ILE A 361 10.68 11.71 -12.36
CA ILE A 361 10.70 13.01 -13.03
C ILE A 361 11.70 13.96 -12.33
N GLY A 362 11.80 13.90 -11.01
CA GLY A 362 12.76 14.68 -10.23
C GLY A 362 14.21 14.31 -10.51
N VAL A 363 14.54 13.02 -10.54
CA VAL A 363 15.87 12.52 -10.90
C VAL A 363 16.21 12.91 -12.33
N TYR A 364 15.28 12.75 -13.27
CA TYR A 364 15.46 13.21 -14.65
C TYR A 364 15.75 14.72 -14.73
N GLU A 365 15.02 15.55 -13.98
CA GLU A 365 15.22 17.00 -13.93
C GLU A 365 16.60 17.38 -13.37
N LEU A 366 17.12 16.62 -12.40
CA LEU A 366 18.44 16.82 -11.81
C LEU A 366 19.57 16.46 -12.79
N LEU A 367 19.40 15.37 -13.54
CA LEU A 367 20.41 14.89 -14.48
C LEU A 367 20.49 15.74 -15.75
N THR A 368 19.35 16.24 -16.24
CA THR A 368 19.28 16.88 -17.56
C THR A 368 19.28 18.41 -17.55
N ARG A 369 18.98 19.05 -16.41
CA ARG A 369 18.90 20.51 -16.31
C ARG A 369 19.96 21.07 -15.37
N ASP A 370 20.29 22.33 -15.56
CA ASP A 370 21.19 23.04 -14.67
C ASP A 370 20.46 23.51 -13.40
N ASN A 371 21.20 24.15 -12.50
CA ASN A 371 20.74 24.58 -11.18
C ASN A 371 20.33 23.43 -10.25
N TYR A 372 20.87 22.22 -10.46
CA TYR A 372 20.60 21.05 -9.61
C TYR A 372 20.94 21.32 -8.13
N PHE A 373 22.02 22.06 -7.85
CA PHE A 373 22.39 22.50 -6.50
C PHE A 373 21.26 23.28 -5.82
N ARG A 374 20.75 24.34 -6.47
CA ARG A 374 19.67 25.17 -5.92
C ARG A 374 18.40 24.35 -5.69
N LYS A 375 18.05 23.44 -6.58
CA LYS A 375 16.88 22.56 -6.44
C LYS A 375 17.01 21.64 -5.23
N LEU A 376 18.17 21.02 -5.04
CA LEU A 376 18.45 20.15 -3.89
C LEU A 376 18.48 20.94 -2.56
N VAL A 377 19.04 22.15 -2.54
CA VAL A 377 19.03 23.02 -1.36
C VAL A 377 17.61 23.42 -0.97
N ILE A 378 16.75 23.76 -1.93
CA ILE A 378 15.33 24.06 -1.66
C ILE A 378 14.62 22.82 -1.13
N ALA A 379 14.84 21.65 -1.73
CA ALA A 379 14.25 20.40 -1.26
C ALA A 379 14.69 20.09 0.19
N ALA A 380 15.99 20.20 0.49
CA ALA A 380 16.53 20.06 1.85
C ALA A 380 15.91 21.07 2.84
N GLY A 381 15.73 22.32 2.40
CA GLY A 381 15.07 23.36 3.20
C GLY A 381 13.61 23.02 3.54
N ILE A 382 12.85 22.48 2.58
CA ILE A 382 11.47 22.02 2.82
C ILE A 382 11.47 20.88 3.84
N ILE A 383 12.33 19.88 3.67
CA ILE A 383 12.45 18.71 4.57
C ILE A 383 12.79 19.16 6.00
N MET A 384 13.76 20.06 6.14
CA MET A 384 14.17 20.58 7.44
C MET A 384 13.06 21.41 8.09
N ALA A 385 12.37 22.27 7.33
CA ALA A 385 11.26 23.05 7.85
C ALA A 385 10.08 22.16 8.28
N SER A 386 9.70 21.17 7.47
CA SER A 386 8.66 20.19 7.83
C SER A 386 9.08 19.28 8.99
N GLY A 387 10.37 18.96 9.09
CA GLY A 387 10.95 18.20 10.20
C GLY A 387 10.83 18.94 11.53
N ILE A 388 11.25 20.21 11.56
CA ILE A 388 11.11 21.08 12.75
C ILE A 388 9.64 21.24 13.14
N ALA A 389 8.76 21.52 12.16
CA ALA A 389 7.33 21.65 12.43
C ALA A 389 6.70 20.34 12.95
N SER A 390 7.14 19.18 12.43
CA SER A 390 6.71 17.87 12.91
C SER A 390 7.16 17.61 14.36
N ILE A 391 8.40 17.99 14.70
CA ILE A 391 8.90 17.90 16.09
C ILE A 391 8.02 18.74 17.02
N VAL A 392 7.66 19.97 16.63
CA VAL A 392 6.77 20.83 17.43
C VAL A 392 5.41 20.16 17.65
N ILE A 393 4.78 19.64 16.60
CA ILE A 393 3.47 18.95 16.69
C ILE A 393 3.54 17.75 17.64
N VAL A 394 4.57 16.91 17.49
CA VAL A 394 4.77 15.72 18.33
C VAL A 394 5.06 16.11 19.78
N SER A 395 5.81 17.19 20.01
CA SER A 395 6.17 17.65 21.37
C SER A 395 4.99 18.21 22.16
N VAL A 396 3.92 18.65 21.49
CA VAL A 396 2.70 19.16 22.14
C VAL A 396 1.57 18.14 22.18
N ASN A 397 1.81 16.90 21.72
CA ASN A 397 0.86 15.81 21.84
C ASN A 397 0.82 15.32 23.30
N GLU A 398 -0.38 15.15 23.84
CA GLU A 398 -0.63 14.86 25.25
C GLU A 398 -0.39 13.38 25.59
N VAL A 399 -0.50 12.48 24.60
CA VAL A 399 -0.30 11.03 24.76
C VAL A 399 1.04 10.55 24.22
N GLY A 400 1.88 11.45 23.71
CA GLY A 400 3.24 11.20 23.24
C GLY A 400 3.36 10.59 21.85
N MET A 401 2.28 10.27 21.14
CA MET A 401 2.28 9.50 19.87
C MET A 401 3.13 8.21 19.97
N ASN A 402 2.91 7.39 20.99
CA ASN A 402 3.78 6.25 21.30
C ASN A 402 3.53 5.01 20.43
N ASP A 403 2.54 5.03 19.54
CA ASP A 403 2.19 3.90 18.70
C ASP A 403 2.73 4.06 17.26
N PRO A 404 3.78 3.32 16.85
CA PRO A 404 4.50 3.59 15.62
C PRO A 404 3.93 2.96 14.36
N HIS A 405 3.12 1.89 14.39
CA HIS A 405 2.57 1.19 13.20
C HIS A 405 3.45 1.26 11.93
N VAL A 406 4.69 0.78 12.08
CA VAL A 406 5.86 1.14 11.26
C VAL A 406 5.69 0.86 9.76
N MET A 407 4.87 -0.14 9.44
CA MET A 407 4.65 -0.61 8.07
C MET A 407 3.91 0.43 7.20
N MET A 408 3.27 1.44 7.81
CA MET A 408 2.52 2.48 7.09
C MET A 408 3.38 3.69 6.65
N MET A 409 4.64 3.74 7.10
CA MET A 409 5.58 4.84 6.83
C MET A 409 7.00 4.38 6.48
N ILE A 410 7.13 3.32 5.68
CA ILE A 410 8.40 2.66 5.33
C ILE A 410 9.53 3.63 4.93
N GLY A 411 9.23 4.69 4.17
CA GLY A 411 10.21 5.68 3.73
C GLY A 411 10.93 6.45 4.86
N MET A 412 10.44 6.35 6.10
CA MET A 412 11.03 6.94 7.31
C MET A 412 11.36 5.89 8.40
N SER A 413 11.14 4.61 8.14
CA SER A 413 11.20 3.56 9.17
C SER A 413 12.56 2.87 9.29
N TYR A 414 13.58 3.29 8.53
CA TYR A 414 14.86 2.57 8.45
C TYR A 414 15.64 2.46 9.77
N PHE A 415 15.46 3.42 10.69
CA PHE A 415 16.16 3.47 11.99
C PHE A 415 15.23 3.24 13.17
N LEU A 416 13.98 2.86 12.92
CA LEU A 416 12.98 2.73 13.97
C LEU A 416 13.20 1.40 14.71
N ASN A 417 13.34 1.49 16.04
CA ASN A 417 13.31 0.34 16.94
C ASN A 417 11.92 0.27 17.61
N ARG A 418 11.25 -0.89 17.56
CA ARG A 418 9.92 -1.06 18.17
C ARG A 418 10.00 -1.10 19.70
N ASP A 419 11.06 -1.69 20.24
CA ASP A 419 11.22 -1.87 21.69
C ASP A 419 11.68 -0.60 22.41
N ASP A 420 12.32 0.32 21.66
CA ASP A 420 12.87 1.61 22.15
C ASP A 420 12.35 2.76 21.26
N PHE A 421 11.02 2.86 21.16
CA PHE A 421 10.38 3.79 20.24
C PHE A 421 10.26 5.21 20.82
N HIS A 422 10.85 6.17 20.10
CA HIS A 422 10.77 7.59 20.42
C HIS A 422 10.46 8.42 19.16
N PRO A 423 9.25 8.99 19.03
CA PRO A 423 8.80 9.73 17.85
C PRO A 423 9.74 10.84 17.35
N ILE A 424 10.20 11.70 18.27
CA ILE A 424 11.12 12.81 17.93
C ILE A 424 12.46 12.28 17.42
N ARG A 425 12.97 11.21 18.02
CA ARG A 425 14.22 10.56 17.59
C ARG A 425 14.09 10.04 16.16
N VAL A 426 12.96 9.42 15.82
CA VAL A 426 12.67 8.93 14.47
C VAL A 426 12.62 10.08 13.46
N ILE A 427 11.96 11.19 13.78
CA ILE A 427 11.92 12.37 12.90
C ILE A 427 13.32 12.93 12.66
N VAL A 428 14.11 13.10 13.72
CA VAL A 428 15.47 13.65 13.63
C VAL A 428 16.38 12.73 12.82
N LEU A 429 16.43 11.44 13.14
CA LEU A 429 17.27 10.47 12.43
C LEU A 429 16.90 10.37 10.95
N SER A 430 15.60 10.30 10.64
CA SER A 430 15.11 10.25 9.25
C SER A 430 15.45 11.53 8.48
N THR A 431 15.29 12.69 9.11
CA THR A 431 15.63 13.99 8.52
C THR A 431 17.13 14.07 8.25
N VAL A 432 17.98 13.79 9.25
CA VAL A 432 19.44 13.84 9.12
C VAL A 432 19.92 12.86 8.05
N PHE A 433 19.44 11.62 8.08
CA PHE A 433 19.74 10.62 7.06
C PHE A 433 19.39 11.12 5.66
N THR A 434 18.20 11.70 5.50
CA THR A 434 17.74 12.27 4.22
C THR A 434 18.68 13.37 3.73
N ILE A 435 19.13 14.27 4.61
CA ILE A 435 20.07 15.35 4.26
C ILE A 435 21.43 14.78 3.83
N ILE A 436 21.93 13.74 4.50
CA ILE A 436 23.17 13.04 4.11
C ILE A 436 23.01 12.43 2.71
N ILE A 437 21.90 11.76 2.43
CA ILE A 437 21.63 11.19 1.10
C ILE A 437 21.50 12.28 0.04
N ILE A 438 20.86 13.42 0.33
CA ILE A 438 20.83 14.58 -0.58
C ILE A 438 22.25 15.07 -0.91
N GLY A 439 23.15 15.12 0.09
CA GLY A 439 24.56 15.42 -0.11
C GLY A 439 25.25 14.41 -1.05
N ALA A 440 25.01 13.11 -0.84
CA ALA A 440 25.52 12.06 -1.72
C ALA A 440 24.96 12.16 -3.15
N ILE A 441 23.67 12.45 -3.32
CA ILE A 441 23.02 12.69 -4.61
C ILE A 441 23.66 13.89 -5.31
N LEU A 442 23.92 14.99 -4.60
CA LEU A 442 24.57 16.18 -5.14
C LEU A 442 25.96 15.85 -5.70
N ILE A 443 26.77 15.12 -4.92
CA ILE A 443 28.11 14.67 -5.31
C ILE A 443 28.01 13.73 -6.53
N GLY A 444 27.06 12.79 -6.51
CA GLY A 444 26.80 11.86 -7.61
C GLY A 444 26.44 12.58 -8.92
N ILE A 445 25.57 13.59 -8.86
CA ILE A 445 25.19 14.40 -10.03
C ILE A 445 26.38 15.20 -10.55
N TYR A 446 27.17 15.81 -9.65
CA TYR A 446 28.38 16.55 -10.04
C TYR A 446 29.34 15.66 -10.84
N PHE A 447 29.65 14.46 -10.34
CA PHE A 447 30.52 13.52 -11.03
C PHE A 447 29.89 12.95 -12.31
N TYR A 448 28.58 12.71 -12.32
CA TYR A 448 27.86 12.26 -13.52
C TYR A 448 27.98 13.29 -14.64
N LYS A 449 27.73 14.57 -14.35
CA LYS A 449 27.87 15.65 -15.33
C LYS A 449 29.31 15.88 -15.80
N LYS A 450 30.30 15.67 -14.93
CA LYS A 450 31.72 15.90 -15.26
C LYS A 450 32.36 14.77 -16.06
N LYS A 451 32.02 13.51 -15.75
CA LYS A 451 32.73 12.32 -16.28
C LYS A 451 31.82 11.29 -16.97
N GLY A 452 30.50 11.50 -17.01
CA GLY A 452 29.57 10.53 -17.59
C GLY A 452 29.58 9.17 -16.86
N ASN A 453 29.86 9.17 -15.55
CA ASN A 453 30.25 7.96 -14.84
C ASN A 453 29.07 7.05 -14.50
N ALA A 454 29.02 5.86 -15.11
CA ALA A 454 28.02 4.81 -14.83
C ALA A 454 28.08 4.29 -13.38
N ILE A 455 29.23 4.40 -12.70
CA ILE A 455 29.41 3.95 -11.31
C ILE A 455 28.45 4.67 -10.35
N ASN A 456 28.16 5.95 -10.59
CA ASN A 456 27.23 6.71 -9.72
C ASN A 456 25.81 6.17 -9.78
N ILE A 457 25.39 5.67 -10.95
CA ILE A 457 24.10 5.05 -11.15
C ILE A 457 24.08 3.70 -10.40
N CYS A 458 25.14 2.90 -10.51
CA CYS A 458 25.26 1.65 -9.77
C CYS A 458 25.18 1.84 -8.25
N ILE A 459 25.85 2.87 -7.70
CA ILE A 459 25.79 3.19 -6.26
C ILE A 459 24.37 3.54 -5.83
N ALA A 460 23.65 4.35 -6.61
CA ALA A 460 22.26 4.68 -6.33
C ALA A 460 21.35 3.44 -6.30
N TYR A 461 21.57 2.50 -7.23
CA TYR A 461 20.85 1.22 -7.25
C TYR A 461 21.18 0.36 -6.02
N LEU A 462 22.46 0.23 -5.66
CA LEU A 462 22.88 -0.53 -4.47
C LEU A 462 22.28 0.05 -3.19
N LEU A 463 22.18 1.37 -3.07
CA LEU A 463 21.50 2.02 -1.96
C LEU A 463 20.01 1.65 -1.91
N LEU A 464 19.30 1.74 -3.05
CA LEU A 464 17.87 1.38 -3.11
C LEU A 464 17.63 -0.09 -2.76
N ILE A 465 18.46 -0.99 -3.30
CA ILE A 465 18.43 -2.43 -3.00
C ILE A 465 18.70 -2.66 -1.50
N GLY A 466 19.72 -2.01 -0.94
CA GLY A 466 20.06 -2.14 0.49
C GLY A 466 18.96 -1.65 1.42
N LEU A 467 18.31 -0.52 1.08
CA LEU A 467 17.18 0.01 1.84
C LEU A 467 15.95 -0.90 1.75
N ALA A 468 15.66 -1.42 0.57
CA ALA A 468 14.57 -2.36 0.34
C ALA A 468 14.77 -3.66 1.14
N TYR A 469 15.98 -4.23 1.05
CA TYR A 469 16.37 -5.42 1.80
C TYR A 469 16.27 -5.21 3.30
N HIS A 470 16.80 -4.08 3.80
CA HIS A 470 16.72 -3.71 5.20
C HIS A 470 15.26 -3.60 5.68
N ALA A 471 14.40 -2.93 4.91
CA ALA A 471 12.99 -2.79 5.24
C ALA A 471 12.27 -4.15 5.32
N CYS A 472 12.52 -5.07 4.39
CA CYS A 472 11.89 -6.39 4.38
C CYS A 472 12.33 -7.24 5.59
N ASN A 473 13.64 -7.30 5.87
CA ASN A 473 14.16 -8.06 7.01
C ASN A 473 13.67 -7.51 8.35
N HIS A 474 13.67 -6.18 8.50
CA HIS A 474 13.40 -5.53 9.78
C HIS A 474 11.91 -5.50 10.14
N LEU A 475 11.02 -5.64 9.15
CA LEU A 475 9.58 -5.45 9.36
C LEU A 475 8.71 -6.63 8.94
N ILE A 476 9.11 -7.42 7.95
CA ILE A 476 8.30 -8.56 7.47
C ILE A 476 8.81 -9.85 8.11
N TYR A 477 10.06 -10.21 7.81
CA TYR A 477 10.54 -11.57 8.11
C TYR A 477 10.69 -11.83 9.61
N ILE A 478 10.92 -10.79 10.42
CA ILE A 478 11.00 -10.92 11.88
C ILE A 478 9.68 -11.39 12.51
N CYS A 479 8.53 -11.05 11.92
CA CYS A 479 7.21 -11.42 12.46
C CYS A 479 6.77 -12.83 12.02
N GLN A 480 7.41 -13.41 11.00
CA GLN A 480 6.97 -14.65 10.38
C GLN A 480 7.15 -15.89 11.27
N SER A 481 8.01 -15.83 12.31
CA SER A 481 8.12 -16.92 13.29
C SER A 481 6.85 -17.10 14.12
N TYR A 482 6.19 -16.00 14.50
CA TYR A 482 4.92 -16.04 15.25
C TYR A 482 3.78 -16.52 14.35
N ILE A 483 3.72 -16.02 13.12
CA ILE A 483 2.73 -16.43 12.11
C ILE A 483 2.86 -17.93 11.80
N TYR A 484 4.09 -18.48 11.78
CA TYR A 484 4.28 -19.92 11.66
C TYR A 484 3.66 -20.69 12.83
N GLY A 485 3.73 -20.14 14.05
CA GLY A 485 3.05 -20.69 15.22
C GLY A 485 1.53 -20.72 15.06
N ASP A 486 0.92 -19.69 14.48
CA ASP A 486 -0.52 -19.66 14.18
C ASP A 486 -0.91 -20.75 13.17
N ILE A 487 -0.06 -21.00 12.17
CA ILE A 487 -0.26 -22.12 11.24
C ILE A 487 -0.19 -23.46 11.96
N GLN A 488 0.70 -23.63 12.94
CA GLN A 488 0.79 -24.86 13.74
C GLN A 488 -0.48 -25.11 14.55
N VAL A 489 -1.10 -24.07 15.10
CA VAL A 489 -2.39 -24.17 15.80
C VAL A 489 -3.48 -24.70 14.87
N ALA A 490 -3.58 -24.15 13.65
CA ALA A 490 -4.53 -24.62 12.64
C ALA A 490 -4.23 -26.06 12.17
N ASP A 491 -2.95 -26.42 12.00
CA ASP A 491 -2.54 -27.78 11.65
C ASP A 491 -2.93 -28.76 12.77
N GLU A 492 -2.86 -28.35 14.05
CA GLU A 492 -3.33 -29.20 15.15
C GLU A 492 -4.84 -29.38 15.16
N ILE A 493 -5.62 -28.31 14.93
CA ILE A 493 -7.08 -28.43 14.76
C ILE A 493 -7.42 -29.43 13.66
N THR A 494 -6.68 -29.38 12.54
CA THR A 494 -6.82 -30.33 11.43
C THR A 494 -6.47 -31.77 11.87
N ASN A 495 -5.43 -31.96 12.68
CA ASN A 495 -5.08 -33.27 13.24
C ASN A 495 -6.17 -33.80 14.17
N LEU A 496 -6.73 -32.96 15.04
CA LEU A 496 -7.83 -33.32 15.93
C LEU A 496 -9.07 -33.76 15.14
N ARG A 497 -9.44 -33.02 14.09
CA ARG A 497 -10.48 -33.42 13.13
C ARG A 497 -10.22 -34.78 12.50
N ASN A 498 -9.01 -35.00 11.97
CA ASN A 498 -8.63 -36.28 11.36
C ASN A 498 -8.65 -37.45 12.35
N ASN A 499 -8.46 -37.17 13.65
CA ASN A 499 -8.54 -38.17 14.72
C ASN A 499 -9.98 -38.41 15.23
N GLY A 500 -10.98 -37.73 14.67
CA GLY A 500 -12.41 -37.93 14.92
C GLY A 500 -13.04 -36.97 15.93
N HIS A 501 -12.33 -35.90 16.31
CA HIS A 501 -12.88 -34.87 17.17
C HIS A 501 -13.80 -33.94 16.36
N ASN A 502 -15.10 -33.91 16.69
CA ASN A 502 -16.16 -33.26 15.89
C ASN A 502 -16.73 -31.98 16.51
N GLY A 503 -16.25 -31.54 17.67
CA GLY A 503 -16.74 -30.31 18.29
C GLY A 503 -16.39 -29.05 17.51
N ASP A 504 -17.14 -27.98 17.76
CA ASP A 504 -17.00 -26.71 17.05
C ASP A 504 -15.66 -26.02 17.36
N ILE A 505 -15.17 -25.21 16.42
CA ILE A 505 -13.98 -24.36 16.63
C ILE A 505 -14.49 -22.99 17.07
N ILE A 506 -14.10 -22.56 18.27
CA ILE A 506 -14.60 -21.33 18.89
C ILE A 506 -13.43 -20.43 19.24
N LEU A 507 -13.41 -19.21 18.70
CA LEU A 507 -12.55 -18.12 19.15
C LEU A 507 -13.27 -17.34 20.25
N LEU A 508 -12.64 -17.20 21.42
CA LEU A 508 -13.04 -16.21 22.42
C LEU A 508 -12.30 -14.91 22.15
N TYR A 509 -13.06 -13.91 21.72
CA TYR A 509 -12.54 -12.62 21.32
C TYR A 509 -12.67 -11.61 22.47
N GLU A 510 -11.53 -11.29 23.10
CA GLU A 510 -11.41 -10.29 24.18
C GLU A 510 -11.09 -8.87 23.64
N GLY A 511 -11.16 -8.67 22.32
CA GLY A 511 -10.67 -7.47 21.64
C GLY A 511 -9.17 -7.54 21.35
N GLY A 512 -8.67 -6.70 20.44
CA GLY A 512 -7.25 -6.62 20.11
C GLY A 512 -6.97 -6.76 18.62
N LEU A 513 -5.75 -7.19 18.27
CA LEU A 513 -5.35 -7.44 16.88
C LEU A 513 -5.87 -8.80 16.42
N GLU A 514 -6.41 -8.85 15.20
CA GLU A 514 -7.14 -9.99 14.66
C GLU A 514 -6.20 -11.06 14.05
N TYR A 515 -5.29 -11.63 14.84
CA TYR A 515 -4.34 -12.66 14.39
C TYR A 515 -5.02 -13.94 13.84
N ILE A 516 -6.30 -14.14 14.17
CA ILE A 516 -7.11 -15.31 13.79
C ILE A 516 -7.23 -15.43 12.26
N ASP A 517 -7.06 -14.34 11.53
CA ASP A 517 -7.06 -14.28 10.08
C ASP A 517 -6.18 -15.36 9.42
N THR A 518 -4.98 -15.60 9.97
CA THR A 518 -4.05 -16.62 9.47
C THR A 518 -4.59 -18.04 9.70
N VAL A 519 -5.16 -18.27 10.90
CA VAL A 519 -5.75 -19.55 11.30
C VAL A 519 -6.96 -19.86 10.42
N GLN A 520 -7.87 -18.90 10.23
CA GLN A 520 -9.04 -19.04 9.36
C GLN A 520 -8.64 -19.32 7.91
N MET A 521 -7.61 -18.66 7.40
CA MET A 521 -7.11 -18.89 6.05
C MET A 521 -6.48 -20.28 5.88
N ARG A 522 -5.84 -20.81 6.92
CA ARG A 522 -5.34 -22.20 6.96
C ARG A 522 -6.48 -23.21 7.03
N LEU A 523 -7.50 -22.93 7.84
CA LEU A 523 -8.72 -23.70 8.03
C LEU A 523 -9.83 -23.27 7.06
N ARG A 524 -9.50 -23.03 5.79
CA ARG A 524 -10.43 -22.39 4.84
C ARG A 524 -11.78 -23.11 4.64
N ASP A 525 -11.82 -24.42 4.91
CA ASP A 525 -12.98 -25.28 4.72
C ASP A 525 -13.79 -25.44 6.03
N GLU A 526 -13.26 -24.94 7.16
CA GLU A 526 -13.92 -24.95 8.46
C GLU A 526 -14.51 -23.56 8.78
N HIS A 527 -15.55 -23.56 9.61
CA HIS A 527 -16.15 -22.35 10.16
C HIS A 527 -15.64 -22.14 11.58
N ILE A 528 -15.06 -20.97 11.86
CA ILE A 528 -14.64 -20.57 13.20
C ILE A 528 -15.73 -19.68 13.79
N HIS A 529 -16.33 -20.14 14.89
CA HIS A 529 -17.31 -19.35 15.63
C HIS A 529 -16.62 -18.30 16.49
N VAL A 530 -17.09 -17.06 16.47
CA VAL A 530 -16.52 -15.96 17.24
C VAL A 530 -17.47 -15.60 18.37
N VAL A 531 -17.01 -15.77 19.60
CA VAL A 531 -17.75 -15.42 20.81
C VAL A 531 -17.06 -14.24 21.48
N TYR A 532 -17.79 -13.13 21.61
CA TYR A 532 -17.28 -11.93 22.28
C TYR A 532 -17.24 -12.15 23.78
N VAL A 533 -16.10 -11.87 24.39
CA VAL A 533 -15.92 -11.95 25.84
C VAL A 533 -16.21 -10.57 26.43
N ASP A 534 -17.42 -10.41 26.97
CA ASP A 534 -17.84 -9.21 27.70
C ASP A 534 -18.21 -9.54 29.16
N ASP A 535 -18.71 -8.55 29.90
CA ASP A 535 -19.12 -8.72 31.30
C ASP A 535 -20.22 -9.79 31.51
N SER A 536 -20.93 -10.18 30.46
CA SER A 536 -22.00 -11.17 30.49
C SER A 536 -21.57 -12.58 30.05
N PHE A 537 -20.35 -12.73 29.54
CA PHE A 537 -19.83 -14.00 29.07
C PHE A 537 -19.61 -15.00 30.22
N ASP A 538 -20.24 -16.18 30.11
CA ASP A 538 -19.99 -17.32 30.98
C ASP A 538 -19.36 -18.46 30.18
N ILE A 539 -18.19 -18.92 30.62
CA ILE A 539 -17.45 -20.02 30.00
C ILE A 539 -18.24 -21.34 29.98
N SER A 540 -19.22 -21.49 30.87
CA SER A 540 -20.09 -22.68 30.92
C SER A 540 -21.07 -22.78 29.75
N ASP A 541 -21.26 -21.69 28.99
CA ASP A 541 -22.05 -21.69 27.76
C ASP A 541 -21.33 -22.39 26.60
N ILE A 542 -20.03 -22.65 26.74
CA ILE A 542 -19.22 -23.33 25.72
C ILE A 542 -19.26 -24.84 25.96
N SER A 543 -19.54 -25.58 24.88
CA SER A 543 -19.51 -27.05 24.91
C SER A 543 -18.12 -27.56 25.26
N LYS A 544 -18.04 -28.54 26.17
CA LYS A 544 -16.78 -29.19 26.56
C LYS A 544 -16.12 -29.99 25.42
N ASP A 545 -16.87 -30.31 24.38
CA ASP A 545 -16.34 -30.99 23.18
C ASP A 545 -15.75 -30.00 22.18
N SER A 546 -15.91 -28.68 22.37
CA SER A 546 -15.37 -27.68 21.45
C SER A 546 -13.85 -27.52 21.54
N MET A 547 -13.26 -27.11 20.42
CA MET A 547 -11.88 -26.64 20.34
C MET A 547 -11.88 -25.12 20.54
N VAL A 548 -11.35 -24.66 21.67
CA VAL A 548 -11.42 -23.25 22.07
C VAL A 548 -10.07 -22.56 21.85
N LEU A 549 -10.10 -21.50 21.06
CA LEU A 549 -8.98 -20.61 20.79
C LEU A 549 -9.12 -19.33 21.61
N VAL A 550 -8.04 -18.92 22.27
CA VAL A 550 -7.92 -17.62 22.95
C VAL A 550 -6.56 -16.99 22.64
N ASP A 551 -6.46 -15.68 22.77
CA ASP A 551 -5.19 -14.97 22.66
C ASP A 551 -4.18 -15.48 23.71
N PHE A 552 -2.90 -15.55 23.35
CA PHE A 552 -1.85 -16.02 24.26
C PHE A 552 -1.63 -15.12 25.49
N GLU A 553 -2.18 -13.90 25.52
CA GLU A 553 -2.19 -13.01 26.69
C GLU A 553 -3.55 -13.02 27.42
N SER A 554 -4.48 -13.91 27.03
CA SER A 554 -5.83 -13.99 27.58
C SER A 554 -5.86 -14.11 29.10
N GLY A 555 -6.79 -13.38 29.73
CA GLY A 555 -7.08 -13.53 31.16
C GLY A 555 -7.87 -14.80 31.50
N LEU A 556 -8.31 -15.57 30.49
CA LEU A 556 -9.17 -16.75 30.66
C LEU A 556 -8.40 -18.05 30.84
N LYS A 557 -7.06 -18.06 30.69
CA LYS A 557 -6.22 -19.28 30.73
C LYS A 557 -6.46 -20.15 31.96
N ASP A 558 -6.52 -19.55 33.14
CA ASP A 558 -6.74 -20.29 34.40
C ASP A 558 -8.12 -20.98 34.43
N LYS A 559 -9.15 -20.29 33.92
CA LYS A 559 -10.52 -20.84 33.85
C LYS A 559 -10.58 -21.98 32.82
N LEU A 560 -10.02 -21.78 31.64
CA LEU A 560 -9.99 -22.78 30.56
C LEU A 560 -9.23 -24.04 30.99
N SER A 561 -8.08 -23.88 31.65
CA SER A 561 -7.27 -25.00 32.16
C SER A 561 -8.00 -25.84 33.23
N SER A 562 -9.04 -25.30 33.87
CA SER A 562 -9.88 -26.05 34.82
C SER A 562 -10.98 -26.88 34.15
N ILE A 563 -11.31 -26.57 32.88
CA ILE A 563 -12.43 -27.16 32.13
C ILE A 563 -11.92 -28.12 31.05
N TYR A 564 -10.75 -27.83 30.45
CA TYR A 564 -10.16 -28.58 29.37
C TYR A 564 -8.90 -29.33 29.82
N GLU A 565 -8.78 -30.59 29.40
CA GLU A 565 -7.69 -31.49 29.80
C GLU A 565 -6.38 -31.21 29.06
N LYS A 566 -6.47 -30.76 27.81
CA LYS A 566 -5.32 -30.46 26.97
C LYS A 566 -5.29 -29.01 26.54
N TYR A 567 -4.08 -28.49 26.45
CA TYR A 567 -3.80 -27.19 25.88
C TYR A 567 -2.57 -27.26 24.99
N TRP A 568 -2.53 -26.41 23.97
CA TRP A 568 -1.35 -26.15 23.15
C TRP A 568 -1.24 -24.64 22.90
N GLU A 569 -0.18 -24.03 23.45
CA GLU A 569 0.23 -22.65 23.17
C GLU A 569 1.18 -22.61 21.95
N SER A 570 0.82 -21.86 20.91
CA SER A 570 1.68 -21.65 19.74
C SER A 570 1.30 -20.38 18.98
N GLY A 571 2.31 -19.61 18.56
CA GLY A 571 2.08 -18.34 17.87
C GLY A 571 1.42 -17.32 18.80
N HIS A 572 0.27 -16.80 18.38
CA HIS A 572 -0.54 -15.84 19.13
C HIS A 572 -1.72 -16.49 19.87
N PHE A 573 -1.85 -17.82 19.83
CA PHE A 573 -3.02 -18.51 20.37
C PHE A 573 -2.67 -19.62 21.35
N ASP A 574 -3.56 -19.79 22.33
CA ASP A 574 -3.71 -21.03 23.07
C ASP A 574 -4.94 -21.79 22.53
N LEU A 575 -4.74 -23.07 22.22
CA LEU A 575 -5.79 -24.01 21.86
C LEU A 575 -6.11 -24.93 23.04
N TYR A 576 -7.34 -24.91 23.52
CA TYR A 576 -7.87 -25.79 24.58
C TYR A 576 -8.86 -26.80 24.00
N TYR A 577 -8.76 -28.06 24.41
CA TYR A 577 -9.67 -29.12 23.97
C TYR A 577 -9.67 -30.32 24.94
N ASN A 578 -10.71 -31.14 24.86
CA ASN A 578 -10.81 -32.42 25.56
C ASN A 578 -10.64 -33.57 24.57
N ILE A 579 -10.04 -34.67 25.01
CA ILE A 579 -10.02 -35.90 24.22
C ILE A 579 -11.25 -36.71 24.61
N SER A 580 -12.12 -36.99 23.66
CA SER A 580 -13.20 -37.95 23.88
C SER A 580 -12.59 -39.35 24.08
N GLU A 581 -12.85 -39.96 25.24
CA GLU A 581 -12.62 -41.40 25.43
C GLU A 581 -13.50 -42.15 24.42
N ARG A 582 -12.87 -42.97 23.57
CA ARG A 582 -13.56 -43.81 22.58
C ARG A 582 -14.40 -44.91 23.20
#